data_AF-A0AA43I7X4-F1
#
_entry.id   AF-A0AA43I7X4-F1
#
_cell.length_a   1.000
_cell.length_b   1.000
_cell.length_c   1.000
_cell.angle_alpha   90.00
_cell.angle_beta   90.00
_cell.angle_gamma   90.00
#
_symmetry.space_group_name_H-M   'P 1'
#
loop_
_entity.id
_entity.type
_entity.pdbx_description
1 polymer ?
#
loop_
_entity_poly.entity_id
_entity_poly.type
_entity_poly.pdbx_seq_one_letter_code
_entity_poly.pdbx_strand_id
1 'polypeptide(L)'
;MIFILGGTSDSLQIAQALKNKDYDFYLSVVSDYGAELALQITENVLKGALNQADLQRILAEKQVDLVIDATHPFATEVSKTAMTVCQRMQITYFRFERSSEIPASAKIVYSIEEACQVAKELTGKIYLTTGSKNIALFLKYLAKERIVARVLPTSEVLQSLEKLGLQADQVEGIKGPFSQELNIALMKQNQAAMMITKESGAAGGFFEKVAACETLAIPCIVIAREKLAYPAMFDSVTEIIQQVVKIGVNK
;
A
#
# COMPACT_ATOMS: atom_id res chain seq x y z
N MET A 1 5.97 -0.79 25.66
CA MET A 1 4.83 -1.16 24.80
C MET A 1 5.12 -0.81 23.34
N ILE A 2 4.74 -1.69 22.40
CA ILE A 2 4.92 -1.49 20.95
C ILE A 2 3.58 -1.12 20.29
N PHE A 3 3.60 -0.18 19.35
CA PHE A 3 2.45 0.17 18.53
C PHE A 3 2.76 0.03 17.04
N ILE A 4 2.00 -0.80 16.33
CA ILE A 4 2.18 -1.05 14.91
C ILE A 4 1.14 -0.23 14.13
N LEU A 5 1.62 0.67 13.27
CA LEU A 5 0.78 1.30 12.24
C LEU A 5 0.68 0.32 11.06
N GLY A 6 -0.50 -0.26 10.85
CA GLY A 6 -0.69 -1.40 9.98
C GLY A 6 -1.64 -1.16 8.80
N GLY A 7 -2.16 -2.27 8.28
CA GLY A 7 -3.00 -2.30 7.07
C GLY A 7 -2.30 -2.88 5.84
N THR A 8 -1.14 -3.53 6.04
CA THR A 8 -0.40 -4.26 5.02
C THR A 8 -0.19 -5.72 5.46
N SER A 9 0.11 -6.61 4.51
CA SER A 9 0.59 -7.96 4.85
C SER A 9 1.83 -7.93 5.76
N ASP A 10 2.63 -6.88 5.64
CA ASP A 10 3.91 -6.75 6.32
C ASP A 10 3.70 -6.40 7.80
N SER A 11 2.71 -5.56 8.09
CA SER A 11 2.27 -5.31 9.46
C SER A 11 1.81 -6.59 10.17
N LEU A 12 1.15 -7.51 9.46
CA LEU A 12 0.75 -8.81 10.01
C LEU A 12 1.96 -9.73 10.24
N GLN A 13 2.93 -9.75 9.32
CA GLN A 13 4.17 -10.52 9.50
C GLN A 13 4.99 -10.03 10.70
N ILE A 14 5.10 -8.71 10.88
CA ILE A 14 5.77 -8.10 12.04
C ILE A 14 5.03 -8.43 13.33
N ALA A 15 3.70 -8.29 13.34
CA ALA A 15 2.86 -8.65 14.49
C ALA A 15 3.05 -10.12 14.89
N GLN A 16 3.05 -11.05 13.91
CA GLN A 16 3.29 -12.46 14.17
C GLN A 16 4.70 -12.72 14.73
N ALA A 17 5.72 -12.04 14.19
CA ALA A 17 7.09 -12.17 14.66
C ALA A 17 7.28 -11.65 16.09
N LEU A 18 6.61 -10.55 16.46
CA LEU A 18 6.59 -10.01 17.81
C LEU A 18 5.85 -10.95 18.77
N LYS A 19 4.68 -11.48 18.37
CA LYS A 19 3.93 -12.46 19.16
C LYS A 19 4.75 -13.71 19.46
N ASN A 20 5.47 -14.24 18.45
CA ASN A 20 6.33 -15.41 18.61
C ASN A 20 7.54 -15.17 19.55
N LYS A 21 7.81 -13.91 19.92
CA LYS A 21 8.87 -13.51 20.85
C LYS A 21 8.31 -13.04 22.20
N ASP A 22 7.01 -13.21 22.42
CA ASP A 22 6.27 -12.81 23.62
C ASP A 22 6.36 -11.31 23.90
N TYR A 23 6.28 -10.46 22.87
CA TYR A 23 6.13 -9.02 23.06
C TYR A 23 4.66 -8.61 23.03
N ASP A 24 4.27 -7.74 23.95
CA ASP A 24 3.00 -7.03 23.90
C ASP A 24 3.03 -5.89 22.87
N PHE A 25 1.98 -5.84 22.05
CA PHE A 25 1.81 -4.79 21.06
C PHE A 25 0.33 -4.49 20.78
N TYR A 26 0.10 -3.28 20.26
CA TYR A 26 -1.15 -2.87 19.62
C TYR A 26 -0.97 -2.80 18.11
N LEU A 27 -1.99 -3.20 17.35
CA LEU A 27 -1.99 -3.14 15.88
C LEU A 27 -3.15 -2.28 15.39
N SER A 28 -2.84 -1.21 14.66
CA SER A 28 -3.85 -0.35 14.04
C SER A 28 -4.12 -0.71 12.58
N VAL A 29 -5.39 -0.68 12.20
CA VAL A 29 -5.89 -1.00 10.86
C VAL A 29 -7.05 -0.08 10.48
N VAL A 30 -7.22 0.18 9.19
CA VAL A 30 -8.25 1.12 8.72
C VAL A 30 -9.51 0.42 8.22
N SER A 31 -9.40 -0.84 7.75
CA SER A 31 -10.50 -1.56 7.12
C SER A 31 -11.00 -2.73 7.97
N ASP A 32 -12.28 -3.08 7.79
CA ASP A 32 -12.93 -4.25 8.39
C ASP A 32 -12.17 -5.53 8.08
N TYR A 33 -11.80 -5.70 6.81
CA TYR A 33 -11.00 -6.84 6.37
C TYR A 33 -9.63 -6.89 7.04
N GLY A 34 -8.97 -5.73 7.20
CA GLY A 34 -7.71 -5.64 7.93
C GLY A 34 -7.86 -5.98 9.41
N ALA A 35 -8.96 -5.61 10.03
CA ALA A 35 -9.27 -5.93 11.43
C ALA A 35 -9.51 -7.43 11.62
N GLU A 36 -10.26 -8.07 10.72
CA GLU A 36 -10.47 -9.52 10.74
C GLU A 36 -9.14 -10.29 10.71
N LEU A 37 -8.21 -9.89 9.83
CA LEU A 37 -6.88 -10.50 9.76
C LEU A 37 -6.03 -10.22 11.01
N ALA A 38 -6.05 -8.99 11.51
CA ALA A 38 -5.29 -8.59 12.70
C ALA A 38 -5.74 -9.34 13.97
N LEU A 39 -7.04 -9.56 14.12
CA LEU A 39 -7.64 -10.27 15.26
C LEU A 39 -7.24 -11.75 15.35
N GLN A 40 -6.81 -12.36 14.23
CA GLN A 40 -6.25 -13.71 14.25
C GLN A 40 -4.87 -13.76 14.93
N ILE A 41 -4.19 -12.61 15.05
CA ILE A 41 -2.86 -12.52 15.64
C ILE A 41 -2.93 -11.96 17.06
N THR A 42 -3.68 -10.89 17.31
CA THR A 42 -3.75 -10.24 18.64
C THR A 42 -5.16 -9.73 18.92
N GLU A 43 -5.54 -9.67 20.19
CA GLU A 43 -6.79 -9.02 20.63
C GLU A 43 -6.65 -7.49 20.70
N ASN A 44 -5.41 -6.96 20.71
CA ASN A 44 -5.09 -5.55 20.84
C ASN A 44 -5.18 -4.79 19.49
N VAL A 45 -6.32 -4.86 18.83
CA VAL A 45 -6.54 -4.24 17.50
C VAL A 45 -7.28 -2.90 17.63
N LEU A 46 -6.74 -1.86 17.01
CA LEU A 46 -7.40 -0.56 16.86
C LEU A 46 -7.87 -0.38 15.43
N LYS A 47 -9.19 -0.31 15.24
CA LYS A 47 -9.81 -0.07 13.94
C LYS A 47 -10.17 1.41 13.77
N GLY A 48 -9.73 2.00 12.66
CA GLY A 48 -10.10 3.36 12.25
C GLY A 48 -8.93 4.14 11.68
N ALA A 49 -9.23 5.19 10.93
CA ALA A 49 -8.23 6.18 10.56
C ALA A 49 -7.87 6.99 11.80
N LEU A 50 -6.56 7.15 12.05
CA LEU A 50 -6.05 7.93 13.18
C LEU A 50 -5.56 9.27 12.66
N ASN A 51 -6.15 10.37 13.12
CA ASN A 51 -5.56 11.68 12.92
C ASN A 51 -4.42 11.91 13.94
N GLN A 52 -3.76 13.06 13.85
CA GLN A 52 -2.66 13.41 14.74
C GLN A 52 -3.04 13.39 16.23
N ALA A 53 -4.20 13.95 16.58
CA ALA A 53 -4.67 14.02 17.96
C ALA A 53 -5.03 12.63 18.50
N ASP A 54 -5.68 11.79 17.68
CA ASP A 54 -5.99 10.41 18.03
C ASP A 54 -4.71 9.62 18.30
N LEU A 55 -3.72 9.74 17.41
CA LEU A 55 -2.44 9.06 17.56
C LEU A 55 -1.73 9.51 18.83
N GLN A 56 -1.61 10.82 19.08
CA GLN A 56 -1.01 11.34 20.32
C GLN A 56 -1.67 10.79 21.57
N ARG A 57 -3.01 10.83 21.61
CA ARG A 57 -3.80 10.34 22.73
C ARG A 57 -3.56 8.85 22.96
N ILE A 58 -3.65 8.03 21.92
CA ILE A 58 -3.47 6.57 22.02
C ILE A 58 -2.05 6.22 22.47
N LEU A 59 -1.02 6.85 21.89
CA LEU A 59 0.36 6.56 22.27
C LEU A 59 0.63 6.91 23.75
N ALA A 60 0.01 7.99 24.27
CA ALA A 60 0.11 8.35 25.68
C ALA A 60 -0.68 7.38 26.58
N GLU A 61 -1.94 7.11 26.26
CA GLU A 61 -2.81 6.20 27.02
C GLU A 61 -2.24 4.79 27.13
N LYS A 62 -1.60 4.31 26.05
CA LYS A 62 -1.01 2.97 25.97
C LYS A 62 0.46 2.92 26.39
N GLN A 63 1.04 4.04 26.82
CA GLN A 63 2.44 4.15 27.26
C GLN A 63 3.40 3.54 26.22
N VAL A 64 3.26 3.96 24.97
CA VAL A 64 4.04 3.41 23.86
C VAL A 64 5.46 3.95 23.86
N ASP A 65 6.43 3.05 23.77
CA ASP A 65 7.86 3.36 23.71
C ASP A 65 8.43 3.25 22.29
N LEU A 66 7.77 2.43 21.46
CA LEU A 66 8.15 2.17 20.08
C LEU A 66 6.93 2.16 19.15
N VAL A 67 7.00 2.97 18.09
CA VAL A 67 6.10 2.88 16.94
C VAL A 67 6.83 2.17 15.79
N ILE A 68 6.21 1.11 15.28
CA ILE A 68 6.61 0.45 14.03
C ILE A 68 5.62 0.86 12.95
N ASP A 69 6.05 1.72 12.04
CA ASP A 69 5.28 2.10 10.87
C ASP A 69 5.45 1.05 9.76
N ALA A 70 4.44 0.21 9.61
CA ALA A 70 4.31 -0.79 8.54
C ALA A 70 3.16 -0.46 7.58
N THR A 71 2.80 0.82 7.45
CA THR A 71 1.77 1.28 6.53
C THR A 71 2.23 1.18 5.07
N HIS A 72 1.28 1.23 4.14
CA HIS A 72 1.60 1.16 2.70
C HIS A 72 2.55 2.31 2.30
N PRO A 73 3.56 2.10 1.44
CA PRO A 73 4.51 3.15 1.00
C PRO A 73 3.90 4.40 0.32
N PHE A 74 2.60 4.35 0.01
CA PHE A 74 1.84 5.46 -0.60
C PHE A 74 0.96 6.19 0.43
N ALA A 75 0.97 5.74 1.68
CA ALA A 75 0.25 6.36 2.79
C ALA A 75 1.17 7.38 3.48
N THR A 76 1.74 8.31 2.71
CA THR A 76 2.82 9.19 3.19
C THR A 76 2.36 10.14 4.29
N GLU A 77 1.09 10.55 4.26
CA GLU A 77 0.50 11.42 5.29
C GLU A 77 0.43 10.78 6.68
N VAL A 78 0.12 9.48 6.79
CA VAL A 78 0.11 8.79 8.10
C VAL A 78 1.53 8.64 8.62
N SER A 79 2.51 8.35 7.75
CA SER A 79 3.92 8.30 8.14
C SER A 79 4.46 9.66 8.59
N LYS A 80 4.16 10.74 7.86
CA LYS A 80 4.54 12.12 8.25
C LYS A 80 3.93 12.49 9.61
N THR A 81 2.67 12.16 9.81
CA THR A 81 1.96 12.37 11.09
C THR A 81 2.63 11.59 12.21
N ALA A 82 2.89 10.30 12.00
CA ALA A 82 3.50 9.42 12.99
C ALA A 82 4.91 9.88 13.38
N MET A 83 5.76 10.24 12.41
CA MET A 83 7.09 10.81 12.68
C MET A 83 7.00 12.08 13.52
N THR A 84 6.09 13.00 13.16
CA THR A 84 5.90 14.26 13.90
C THR A 84 5.46 14.01 15.34
N VAL A 85 4.53 13.07 15.55
CA VAL A 85 4.04 12.71 16.88
C VAL A 85 5.14 12.03 17.71
N CYS A 86 5.83 11.04 17.14
CA CYS A 86 6.88 10.31 17.84
C CYS A 86 8.03 11.25 18.23
N GLN A 87 8.43 12.16 17.34
CA GLN A 87 9.45 13.17 17.65
C GLN A 87 9.05 14.06 18.83
N ARG A 88 7.79 14.53 18.87
CA ARG A 88 7.30 15.39 19.97
C ARG A 88 7.20 14.65 21.30
N MET A 89 6.83 13.38 21.26
CA MET A 89 6.64 12.54 22.45
C MET A 89 7.91 11.78 22.86
N GLN A 90 9.01 11.95 22.12
CA GLN A 90 10.27 11.22 22.32
C GLN A 90 10.10 9.69 22.25
N ILE A 91 9.18 9.22 21.39
CA ILE A 91 8.92 7.80 21.14
C ILE A 91 9.83 7.33 20.01
N THR A 92 10.39 6.12 20.15
CA THR A 92 11.21 5.53 19.09
C THR A 92 10.35 5.23 17.87
N TYR A 93 10.84 5.55 16.68
CA TYR A 93 10.10 5.33 15.43
C TYR A 93 10.90 4.48 14.46
N PHE A 94 10.35 3.34 14.06
CA PHE A 94 10.89 2.45 13.05
C PHE A 94 9.95 2.40 11.84
N ARG A 95 10.47 2.66 10.65
CA ARG A 95 9.76 2.42 9.38
C ARG A 95 10.10 1.02 8.89
N PHE A 96 9.09 0.20 8.62
CA PHE A 96 9.24 -0.98 7.79
C PHE A 96 8.88 -0.64 6.34
N GLU A 97 9.84 -0.82 5.45
CA GLU A 97 9.60 -0.67 4.02
C GLU A 97 10.54 -1.58 3.23
N ARG A 98 9.99 -2.59 2.54
CA ARG A 98 10.80 -3.47 1.70
C ARG A 98 11.53 -2.69 0.61
N SER A 99 12.74 -3.15 0.28
CA SER A 99 13.41 -2.72 -0.94
C SER A 99 12.56 -3.05 -2.17
N SER A 100 12.60 -2.17 -3.14
CA SER A 100 11.89 -2.29 -4.41
C SER A 100 12.76 -1.65 -5.47
N GLU A 101 13.18 -2.46 -6.44
CA GLU A 101 13.88 -1.99 -7.63
C GLU A 101 12.90 -2.01 -8.80
N ILE A 102 12.64 -0.83 -9.36
CA ILE A 102 11.78 -0.71 -10.53
C ILE A 102 12.61 -1.17 -11.75
N PRO A 103 12.15 -2.17 -12.52
CA PRO A 103 12.86 -2.62 -13.71
C PRO A 103 13.07 -1.48 -14.71
N ALA A 104 14.22 -1.43 -15.36
CA ALA A 104 14.57 -0.39 -16.33
C ALA A 104 13.65 -0.33 -17.57
N SER A 105 12.91 -1.42 -17.83
CA SER A 105 11.87 -1.50 -18.85
C SER A 105 10.64 -0.65 -18.54
N ALA A 106 10.42 -0.28 -17.28
CA ALA A 106 9.28 0.52 -16.86
C ALA A 106 9.55 2.02 -17.01
N LYS A 107 8.50 2.77 -17.39
CA LYS A 107 8.51 4.22 -17.40
C LYS A 107 8.20 4.73 -15.99
N ILE A 108 9.21 5.27 -15.31
CA ILE A 108 9.08 5.81 -13.96
C ILE A 108 8.50 7.23 -14.02
N VAL A 109 7.50 7.47 -13.17
CA VAL A 109 6.88 8.78 -12.92
C VAL A 109 6.65 8.96 -11.42
N TYR A 110 6.45 10.19 -10.97
CA TYR A 110 6.36 10.52 -9.53
C TYR A 110 4.98 11.03 -9.09
N SER A 111 4.02 11.10 -10.03
CA SER A 111 2.65 11.52 -9.73
C SER A 111 1.64 10.87 -10.67
N ILE A 112 0.36 10.94 -10.29
CA ILE A 112 -0.73 10.50 -11.17
C ILE A 112 -0.86 11.43 -12.37
N GLU A 113 -0.65 12.73 -12.15
CA GLU A 113 -0.62 13.76 -13.18
C GLU A 113 0.39 13.42 -14.27
N GLU A 114 1.63 13.12 -13.88
CA GLU A 114 2.71 12.74 -14.79
C GLU A 114 2.40 11.40 -15.47
N ALA A 115 1.87 10.41 -14.74
CA ALA A 115 1.41 9.15 -15.33
C ALA A 115 0.36 9.37 -16.42
N CYS A 116 -0.57 10.30 -16.19
CA CYS A 116 -1.61 10.66 -17.17
C CYS A 116 -1.03 11.41 -18.36
N GLN A 117 -0.02 12.27 -18.17
CA GLN A 117 0.67 12.96 -19.26
C GLN A 117 1.35 11.94 -20.19
N VAL A 118 2.11 10.98 -19.65
CA VAL A 118 2.72 9.90 -20.44
C VAL A 118 1.65 9.07 -21.15
N ALA A 119 0.56 8.70 -20.46
CA ALA A 119 -0.50 7.89 -21.06
C ALA A 119 -1.27 8.60 -22.19
N LYS A 120 -1.26 9.94 -22.24
CA LYS A 120 -1.86 10.74 -23.33
C LYS A 120 -1.04 10.69 -24.62
N GLU A 121 0.27 10.48 -24.52
CA GLU A 121 1.15 10.33 -25.69
C GLU A 121 0.91 9.02 -26.45
N LEU A 122 0.19 8.09 -25.83
CA LEU A 122 -0.10 6.76 -26.34
C LEU A 122 -1.60 6.59 -26.61
N THR A 123 -1.95 5.72 -27.56
CA THR A 123 -3.34 5.37 -27.92
C THR A 123 -3.77 4.04 -27.31
N GLY A 124 -5.08 3.84 -27.11
CA GLY A 124 -5.66 2.58 -26.65
C GLY A 124 -6.01 2.55 -25.15
N LYS A 125 -6.44 1.37 -24.67
CA LYS A 125 -6.94 1.19 -23.30
C LYS A 125 -5.83 1.22 -22.27
N ILE A 126 -6.12 1.87 -21.15
CA ILE A 126 -5.24 2.10 -20.00
C ILE A 126 -5.70 1.19 -18.87
N TYR A 127 -4.88 0.22 -18.54
CA TYR A 127 -5.15 -0.74 -17.50
C TYR A 127 -4.62 -0.24 -16.15
N LEU A 128 -5.52 0.15 -15.26
CA LEU A 128 -5.19 0.74 -13.96
C LEU A 128 -5.15 -0.34 -12.89
N THR A 129 -3.97 -0.51 -12.29
CA THR A 129 -3.75 -1.42 -11.14
C THR A 129 -3.40 -0.65 -9.87
N THR A 130 -3.84 0.61 -9.79
CA THR A 130 -3.54 1.57 -8.72
C THR A 130 -4.56 1.57 -7.56
N GLY A 131 -5.60 0.74 -7.68
CA GLY A 131 -6.73 0.64 -6.75
C GLY A 131 -7.82 1.68 -6.99
N SER A 132 -8.91 1.61 -6.23
CA SER A 132 -10.10 2.45 -6.43
C SER A 132 -9.94 3.91 -6.01
N LYS A 133 -9.13 4.18 -4.96
CA LYS A 133 -9.02 5.51 -4.33
C LYS A 133 -8.69 6.65 -5.29
N ASN A 134 -7.93 6.36 -6.34
CA ASN A 134 -7.38 7.40 -7.22
C ASN A 134 -8.08 7.47 -8.58
N ILE A 135 -9.10 6.65 -8.84
CA ILE A 135 -9.80 6.60 -10.14
C ILE A 135 -10.42 7.95 -10.49
N ALA A 136 -11.01 8.64 -9.51
CA ALA A 136 -11.54 9.99 -9.72
C ALA A 136 -10.49 10.98 -10.24
N LEU A 137 -9.23 10.85 -9.81
CA LEU A 137 -8.13 11.71 -10.28
C LEU A 137 -7.71 11.36 -11.72
N PHE A 138 -7.62 10.06 -12.05
CA PHE A 138 -7.36 9.63 -13.43
C PHE A 138 -8.42 10.17 -14.40
N LEU A 139 -9.70 10.15 -14.01
CA LEU A 139 -10.81 10.67 -14.81
C LEU A 139 -10.77 12.19 -15.04
N LYS A 140 -10.04 12.96 -14.24
CA LYS A 140 -9.82 14.39 -14.51
C LYS A 140 -8.92 14.63 -15.72
N TYR A 141 -8.02 13.69 -16.00
CA TYR A 141 -6.98 13.86 -17.01
C TYR A 141 -7.18 12.94 -18.22
N LEU A 142 -7.81 11.79 -18.06
CA LEU A 142 -7.94 10.75 -19.09
C LEU A 142 -9.40 10.54 -19.49
N ALA A 143 -9.61 10.24 -20.78
CA ALA A 143 -10.92 9.86 -21.28
C ALA A 143 -11.41 8.58 -20.60
N LYS A 144 -12.63 8.61 -20.06
CA LYS A 144 -13.20 7.52 -19.28
C LYS A 144 -13.22 6.22 -20.05
N GLU A 145 -13.54 6.27 -21.34
CA GLU A 145 -13.70 5.12 -22.25
C GLU A 145 -12.40 4.34 -22.45
N ARG A 146 -11.25 4.96 -22.14
CA ARG A 146 -9.94 4.31 -22.20
C ARG A 146 -9.61 3.54 -20.93
N ILE A 147 -10.29 3.80 -19.81
CA ILE A 147 -9.91 3.24 -18.51
C ILE A 147 -10.52 1.86 -18.31
N VAL A 148 -9.69 0.92 -17.86
CA VAL A 148 -10.11 -0.31 -17.21
C VAL A 148 -9.46 -0.32 -15.82
N ALA A 149 -10.26 -0.46 -14.76
CA ALA A 149 -9.80 -0.39 -13.38
C ALA A 149 -9.90 -1.75 -12.69
N ARG A 150 -8.76 -2.26 -12.22
CA ARG A 150 -8.71 -3.44 -11.35
C ARG A 150 -8.77 -3.03 -9.89
N VAL A 151 -9.77 -3.53 -9.16
CA VAL A 151 -10.07 -3.12 -7.79
C VAL A 151 -10.48 -4.31 -6.91
N LEU A 152 -10.48 -4.11 -5.60
CA LEU A 152 -11.01 -5.10 -4.66
C LEU A 152 -12.55 -5.19 -4.83
N PRO A 153 -13.15 -6.40 -4.86
CA PRO A 153 -14.58 -6.58 -5.12
C PRO A 153 -15.43 -6.33 -3.86
N THR A 154 -15.28 -5.17 -3.21
CA THR A 154 -16.17 -4.77 -2.10
C THR A 154 -17.30 -3.90 -2.62
N SER A 155 -18.49 -4.01 -2.02
CA SER A 155 -19.68 -3.26 -2.44
C SER A 155 -19.44 -1.74 -2.43
N GLU A 156 -18.74 -1.24 -1.41
CA GLU A 156 -18.37 0.17 -1.30
C GLU A 156 -17.50 0.62 -2.49
N VAL A 157 -16.50 -0.17 -2.84
CA VAL A 157 -15.61 0.14 -3.96
C VAL A 157 -16.37 0.12 -5.28
N LEU A 158 -17.17 -0.91 -5.55
CA LEU A 158 -17.94 -1.01 -6.79
C LEU A 158 -18.94 0.13 -6.93
N GLN A 159 -19.66 0.48 -5.85
CA GLN A 159 -20.58 1.61 -5.85
C GLN A 159 -19.85 2.94 -6.09
N SER A 160 -18.63 3.11 -5.56
CA SER A 160 -17.85 4.33 -5.79
C SER A 160 -17.48 4.50 -7.28
N LEU A 161 -17.18 3.41 -7.99
CA LEU A 161 -16.83 3.45 -9.41
C LEU A 161 -18.05 3.68 -10.30
N GLU A 162 -19.19 3.11 -9.93
CA GLU A 162 -20.48 3.36 -10.61
C GLU A 162 -20.87 4.84 -10.52
N LYS A 163 -20.69 5.48 -9.34
CA LYS A 163 -20.89 6.93 -9.17
C LYS A 163 -19.95 7.79 -10.01
N LEU A 164 -18.76 7.27 -10.33
CA LEU A 164 -17.81 7.90 -11.26
C LEU A 164 -18.15 7.61 -12.74
N GLY A 165 -19.20 6.83 -12.99
CA GLY A 165 -19.72 6.54 -14.32
C GLY A 165 -18.96 5.45 -15.09
N LEU A 166 -18.09 4.68 -14.42
CA LEU A 166 -17.45 3.50 -15.03
C LEU A 166 -18.51 2.43 -15.31
N GLN A 167 -18.41 1.80 -16.48
CA GLN A 167 -19.28 0.70 -16.89
C GLN A 167 -18.75 -0.65 -16.41
N ALA A 168 -19.60 -1.69 -16.46
CA ALA A 168 -19.25 -3.02 -15.97
C ALA A 168 -18.05 -3.65 -16.70
N ASP A 169 -17.88 -3.38 -17.99
CA ASP A 169 -16.74 -3.82 -18.81
C ASP A 169 -15.45 -3.03 -18.54
N GLN A 170 -15.51 -1.99 -17.71
CA GLN A 170 -14.36 -1.17 -17.31
C GLN A 170 -13.88 -1.49 -15.89
N VAL A 171 -14.51 -2.44 -15.19
CA VAL A 171 -14.22 -2.75 -13.79
C VAL A 171 -13.93 -4.23 -13.61
N GLU A 172 -12.73 -4.53 -13.13
CA GLU A 172 -12.35 -5.88 -12.71
C GLU A 172 -12.25 -5.95 -11.19
N GLY A 173 -13.33 -6.43 -10.57
CA GLY A 173 -13.38 -6.72 -9.15
C GLY A 173 -12.74 -8.06 -8.83
N ILE A 174 -11.46 -8.08 -8.49
CA ILE A 174 -10.72 -9.32 -8.18
C ILE A 174 -9.72 -9.09 -7.04
N LYS A 175 -9.60 -10.09 -6.16
CA LYS A 175 -8.62 -10.09 -5.06
C LYS A 175 -7.39 -10.90 -5.48
N GLY A 176 -6.20 -10.33 -5.24
CA GLY A 176 -4.93 -11.02 -5.44
C GLY A 176 -4.65 -12.13 -4.40
N PRO A 177 -3.48 -12.78 -4.47
CA PRO A 177 -2.31 -12.40 -5.27
C PRO A 177 -2.50 -12.60 -6.79
N PHE A 178 -1.71 -11.89 -7.59
CA PHE A 178 -1.79 -11.94 -9.06
C PHE A 178 -0.49 -12.47 -9.64
N SER A 179 -0.54 -13.64 -10.28
CA SER A 179 0.62 -14.17 -11.01
C SER A 179 0.86 -13.40 -12.32
N GLN A 180 2.04 -13.58 -12.92
CA GLN A 180 2.34 -12.99 -14.23
C GLN A 180 1.34 -13.46 -15.29
N GLU A 181 0.99 -14.75 -15.32
CA GLU A 181 0.07 -15.35 -16.28
C GLU A 181 -1.34 -14.76 -16.14
N LEU A 182 -1.81 -14.56 -14.91
CA LEU A 182 -3.09 -13.92 -14.67
C LEU A 182 -3.08 -12.46 -15.12
N ASN A 183 -2.02 -11.70 -14.84
CA ASN A 183 -1.89 -10.33 -15.34
C ASN A 183 -1.89 -10.29 -16.88
N ILE A 184 -1.20 -11.21 -17.54
CA ILE A 184 -1.21 -11.35 -19.01
C ILE A 184 -2.62 -11.61 -19.52
N ALA A 185 -3.34 -12.56 -18.92
CA ALA A 185 -4.69 -12.94 -19.33
C ALA A 185 -5.67 -11.76 -19.21
N LEU A 186 -5.67 -11.08 -18.06
CA LEU A 186 -6.55 -9.93 -17.81
C LEU A 186 -6.24 -8.77 -18.77
N MET A 187 -4.97 -8.44 -18.97
CA MET A 187 -4.59 -7.36 -19.91
C MET A 187 -4.96 -7.68 -21.35
N LYS A 188 -4.82 -8.94 -21.78
CA LYS A 188 -5.28 -9.39 -23.12
C LYS A 188 -6.80 -9.30 -23.25
N GLN A 189 -7.55 -9.81 -22.27
CA GLN A 189 -9.01 -9.76 -22.26
C GLN A 189 -9.51 -8.32 -22.38
N ASN A 190 -8.86 -7.39 -21.69
CA ASN A 190 -9.21 -5.98 -21.69
C ASN A 190 -8.61 -5.18 -22.84
N GLN A 191 -7.84 -5.80 -23.74
CA GLN A 191 -7.15 -5.15 -24.85
C GLN A 191 -6.30 -3.95 -24.37
N ALA A 192 -5.60 -4.14 -23.25
CA ALA A 192 -4.76 -3.12 -22.67
C ALA A 192 -3.62 -2.74 -23.63
N ALA A 193 -3.51 -1.45 -23.92
CA ALA A 193 -2.39 -0.90 -24.70
C ALA A 193 -1.25 -0.42 -23.79
N MET A 194 -1.54 -0.19 -22.51
CA MET A 194 -0.57 0.15 -21.48
C MET A 194 -1.13 -0.16 -20.10
N MET A 195 -0.26 -0.23 -19.10
CA MET A 195 -0.64 -0.34 -17.70
C MET A 195 -0.10 0.83 -16.90
N ILE A 196 -0.91 1.34 -15.96
CA ILE A 196 -0.44 2.24 -14.90
C ILE A 196 -0.51 1.48 -13.57
N THR A 197 0.62 1.39 -12.87
CA THR A 197 0.74 0.76 -11.55
C THR A 197 1.45 1.68 -10.57
N LYS A 198 1.32 1.35 -9.28
CA LYS A 198 2.16 1.87 -8.22
C LYS A 198 3.32 0.92 -7.95
N GLU A 199 4.42 1.45 -7.45
CA GLU A 199 5.53 0.72 -6.85
C GLU A 199 5.11 0.07 -5.52
N SER A 200 4.25 -0.95 -5.59
CA SER A 200 3.60 -1.58 -4.42
C SER A 200 4.44 -2.69 -3.77
N GLY A 201 5.65 -2.94 -4.25
CA GLY A 201 6.51 -4.06 -3.82
C GLY A 201 5.91 -5.45 -4.13
N ALA A 202 6.59 -6.50 -3.61
CA ALA A 202 6.25 -7.90 -3.87
C ALA A 202 4.84 -8.29 -3.41
N ALA A 203 4.40 -7.84 -2.23
CA ALA A 203 3.06 -8.14 -1.70
C ALA A 203 1.92 -7.62 -2.61
N GLY A 204 2.17 -6.54 -3.36
CA GLY A 204 1.22 -5.98 -4.33
C GLY A 204 1.32 -6.58 -5.74
N GLY A 205 2.12 -7.64 -5.92
CA GLY A 205 2.37 -8.28 -7.22
C GLY A 205 3.09 -7.37 -8.21
N PHE A 206 3.96 -6.46 -7.72
CA PHE A 206 4.60 -5.44 -8.57
C PHE A 206 5.45 -6.07 -9.69
N PHE A 207 6.28 -7.05 -9.36
CA PHE A 207 7.18 -7.68 -10.33
C PHE A 207 6.40 -8.48 -11.38
N GLU A 208 5.36 -9.20 -10.97
CA GLU A 208 4.48 -9.97 -11.86
C GLU A 208 3.73 -9.07 -12.84
N LYS A 209 3.33 -7.87 -12.40
CA LYS A 209 2.72 -6.84 -13.26
C LYS A 209 3.71 -6.32 -14.31
N VAL A 210 4.93 -5.99 -13.90
CA VAL A 210 5.95 -5.47 -14.82
C VAL A 210 6.36 -6.55 -15.84
N ALA A 211 6.63 -7.78 -15.38
CA ALA A 211 6.96 -8.91 -16.25
C ALA A 211 5.85 -9.24 -17.24
N ALA A 212 4.57 -9.09 -16.85
CA ALA A 212 3.44 -9.24 -17.75
C ALA A 212 3.41 -8.18 -18.85
N CYS A 213 3.75 -6.92 -18.54
CA CYS A 213 3.85 -5.86 -19.54
C CYS A 213 4.98 -6.10 -20.53
N GLU A 214 6.14 -6.57 -20.04
CA GLU A 214 7.28 -6.98 -20.89
C GLU A 214 6.88 -8.11 -21.84
N THR A 215 6.19 -9.14 -21.32
CA THR A 215 5.71 -10.28 -22.11
C THR A 215 4.72 -9.85 -23.20
N LEU A 216 3.87 -8.86 -22.91
CA LEU A 216 2.90 -8.31 -23.85
C LEU A 216 3.49 -7.22 -24.76
N ALA A 217 4.74 -6.81 -24.54
CA ALA A 217 5.37 -5.67 -25.19
C ALA A 217 4.54 -4.38 -25.12
N ILE A 218 3.88 -4.14 -23.96
CA ILE A 218 3.13 -2.89 -23.71
C ILE A 218 3.85 -2.01 -22.68
N PRO A 219 3.71 -0.67 -22.74
CA PRO A 219 4.30 0.22 -21.76
C PRO A 219 3.74 -0.02 -20.35
N CYS A 220 4.66 -0.15 -19.39
CA CYS A 220 4.38 -0.16 -17.96
C CYS A 220 4.77 1.20 -17.37
N ILE A 221 3.77 2.00 -16.98
CA ILE A 221 3.98 3.29 -16.31
C ILE A 221 3.90 3.05 -14.81
N VAL A 222 5.02 3.25 -14.12
CA VAL A 222 5.15 3.01 -12.68
C VAL A 222 5.22 4.33 -11.96
N ILE A 223 4.21 4.59 -11.13
CA ILE A 223 4.25 5.66 -10.15
C ILE A 223 5.17 5.20 -9.01
N ALA A 224 6.33 5.83 -8.87
CA ALA A 224 7.29 5.57 -7.81
C ALA A 224 6.76 6.06 -6.46
N ARG A 225 7.20 5.41 -5.38
CA ARG A 225 6.87 5.85 -4.01
C ARG A 225 7.60 7.15 -3.65
N GLU A 226 6.95 7.99 -2.85
CA GLU A 226 7.58 9.20 -2.30
C GLU A 226 8.71 8.81 -1.35
N LYS A 227 9.91 9.39 -1.52
CA LYS A 227 11.04 9.15 -0.61
C LYS A 227 10.96 10.12 0.56
N LEU A 228 10.55 9.62 1.72
CA LEU A 228 10.56 10.38 2.97
C LEU A 228 11.86 10.15 3.74
N ALA A 229 12.28 11.15 4.51
CA ALA A 229 13.40 11.05 5.44
C ALA A 229 12.95 10.39 6.76
N TYR A 230 12.94 9.06 6.80
CA TYR A 230 12.59 8.31 8.01
C TYR A 230 13.76 8.30 9.02
N PRO A 231 13.49 8.44 10.34
CA PRO A 231 14.52 8.39 11.38
C PRO A 231 15.31 7.07 11.39
N ALA A 232 14.61 5.95 11.22
CA ALA A 232 15.18 4.62 11.09
C ALA A 232 14.27 3.79 10.16
N MET A 233 14.84 3.13 9.17
CA MET A 233 14.12 2.35 8.17
C MET A 233 14.77 0.98 8.01
N PHE A 234 13.92 -0.05 7.93
CA PHE A 234 14.30 -1.45 7.82
C PHE A 234 13.50 -2.12 6.71
N ASP A 235 14.13 -3.03 5.97
CA ASP A 235 13.51 -3.74 4.86
C ASP A 235 13.21 -5.22 5.17
N SER A 236 13.63 -5.71 6.34
CA SER A 236 13.42 -7.08 6.80
C SER A 236 12.78 -7.14 8.19
N VAL A 237 11.85 -8.08 8.36
CA VAL A 237 11.17 -8.32 9.65
C VAL A 237 12.19 -8.75 10.70
N THR A 238 13.15 -9.58 10.30
CA THR A 238 14.24 -10.03 11.18
C THR A 238 15.03 -8.87 11.76
N GLU A 239 15.38 -7.87 10.95
CA GLU A 239 16.12 -6.70 11.41
C GLU A 239 15.29 -5.85 12.38
N ILE A 240 13.99 -5.65 12.11
CA ILE A 240 13.10 -4.98 13.07
C ILE A 240 13.12 -5.69 14.42
N ILE A 241 12.94 -7.01 14.45
CA ILE A 241 12.94 -7.77 15.71
C ILE A 241 14.29 -7.65 16.43
N GLN A 242 15.41 -7.69 15.70
CA GLN A 242 16.73 -7.47 16.29
C GLN A 242 16.87 -6.09 16.93
N GLN A 243 16.35 -5.03 16.28
CA GLN A 243 16.38 -3.68 16.85
C GLN A 243 15.44 -3.54 18.04
N VAL A 244 14.25 -4.16 18.02
CA VAL A 244 13.32 -4.21 19.16
C VAL A 244 14.02 -4.81 20.39
N VAL A 245 14.73 -5.92 20.21
CA VAL A 245 15.51 -6.55 21.28
C VAL A 245 16.63 -5.63 21.77
N LYS A 246 17.34 -4.98 20.83
CA LYS A 246 18.47 -4.09 21.15
C LYS A 246 18.09 -2.86 21.97
N ILE A 247 16.95 -2.24 21.68
CA ILE A 247 16.49 -1.06 22.44
C ILE A 247 15.82 -1.42 23.77
N GLY A 248 15.59 -2.72 24.02
CA GLY A 248 15.10 -3.21 25.31
C GLY A 248 13.66 -2.83 25.61
N VAL A 249 12.76 -2.82 24.60
CA VAL A 249 11.32 -2.62 24.87
C VAL A 249 10.84 -3.72 25.81
N ASN A 250 10.06 -3.36 26.83
CA ASN A 250 9.45 -4.34 27.72
C ASN A 250 8.58 -5.32 26.92
N LYS A 251 8.67 -6.60 27.29
CA LYS A 251 7.79 -7.65 26.79
C LYS A 251 6.39 -7.50 27.36
#